data_AF-A0A538ALF9-F1
#
_entry.id   AF-A0A538ALF9-F1
#
_cell.length_a   1.000
_cell.length_b   1.000
_cell.length_c   1.000
_cell.angle_alpha   90.00
_cell.angle_beta   90.00
_cell.angle_gamma   90.00
#
_symmetry.space_group_name_H-M   'P 1'
#
loop_
_entity.id
_entity.type
_entity.pdbx_description
1 polymer ?
#
loop_
_entity_poly.entity_id
_entity_poly.type
_entity_poly.pdbx_seq_one_letter_code
_entity_poly.pdbx_strand_id
1 'polypeptide(L)'
;MPLIDDWLPEFDVGERHDVAVPVAPERALELALGAPAASDRIVKALLVGRGMTAREETIERFFLAHRFVVLARTPTEWVVGAVGAVWRPRGGLVPLSDPEAWRAAAVPGTIKAAADFRAERIPGGSRLTTETRVKAMDDRARRAFRLYWVAVGPFSALIRRRWLRAIQASARR
;
A
#
# COMPACT_ATOMS: atom_id res chain seq x y z
N MET A 1 -10.57 15.39 -3.25
CA MET A 1 -9.28 14.82 -3.68
C MET A 1 -8.93 13.70 -2.72
N PRO A 2 -8.32 12.60 -3.20
CA PRO A 2 -7.76 11.56 -2.34
C PRO A 2 -6.75 12.14 -1.33
N LEU A 3 -6.81 11.69 -0.07
CA LEU A 3 -5.88 12.11 0.98
C LEU A 3 -4.41 11.84 0.60
N ILE A 4 -4.14 10.80 -0.19
CA ILE A 4 -2.76 10.50 -0.64
C ILE A 4 -2.14 11.66 -1.45
N ASP A 5 -2.94 12.54 -2.04
CA ASP A 5 -2.47 13.75 -2.73
C ASP A 5 -1.84 14.76 -1.76
N ASP A 6 -2.31 14.83 -0.50
CA ASP A 6 -1.78 15.74 0.52
C ASP A 6 -0.46 15.23 1.14
N TRP A 7 -0.18 13.94 0.96
CA TRP A 7 0.99 13.26 1.51
C TRP A 7 2.09 13.05 0.48
N LEU A 8 1.74 12.67 -0.75
CA LEU A 8 2.71 12.46 -1.82
C LEU A 8 2.14 12.88 -3.18
N PRO A 9 2.01 14.20 -3.43
CA PRO A 9 1.45 14.74 -4.68
C PRO A 9 2.39 14.49 -5.87
N GLU A 10 3.70 14.57 -5.63
CA GLU A 10 4.73 14.30 -6.62
C GLU A 10 5.38 12.95 -6.38
N PHE A 11 5.41 12.11 -7.41
CA PHE A 11 5.97 10.77 -7.33
C PHE A 11 6.64 10.37 -8.66
N ASP A 12 7.66 9.51 -8.56
CA ASP A 12 8.36 8.96 -9.72
C ASP A 12 7.67 7.72 -10.30
N VAL A 13 6.89 7.01 -9.45
CA VAL A 13 6.15 5.79 -9.79
C VAL A 13 4.80 5.81 -9.08
N GLY A 14 3.74 5.49 -9.81
CA GLY A 14 2.38 5.32 -9.30
C GLY A 14 1.74 4.06 -9.87
N GLU A 15 1.12 3.26 -9.03
CA GLU A 15 0.38 2.05 -9.40
C GLU A 15 -1.00 2.09 -8.75
N ARG A 16 -2.07 1.96 -9.54
CA ARG A 16 -3.45 2.06 -9.07
C ARG A 16 -4.27 0.87 -9.56
N HIS A 17 -5.10 0.33 -8.67
CA HIS A 17 -6.08 -0.69 -8.99
C HIS A 17 -7.40 -0.44 -8.28
N ASP A 18 -8.51 -0.84 -8.89
CA ASP A 18 -9.83 -0.70 -8.30
C ASP A 18 -10.74 -1.91 -8.58
N VAL A 19 -11.82 -1.99 -7.80
CA VAL A 19 -12.90 -2.95 -7.98
C VAL A 19 -14.21 -2.35 -7.47
N ALA A 20 -15.34 -2.67 -8.10
CA ALA A 20 -16.66 -2.36 -7.58
C ALA A 20 -17.11 -3.42 -6.56
N VAL A 21 -17.64 -2.98 -5.41
CA VAL A 21 -18.17 -3.84 -4.36
C VAL A 21 -19.60 -3.40 -3.99
N PRO A 22 -20.52 -4.34 -3.70
CA PRO A 22 -21.94 -4.04 -3.49
C PRO A 22 -22.25 -3.61 -2.05
N VAL A 23 -21.37 -2.83 -1.43
CA VAL A 23 -21.49 -2.35 -0.04
C VAL A 23 -21.19 -0.86 0.04
N ALA A 24 -21.65 -0.22 1.13
CA ALA A 24 -21.35 1.18 1.40
C ALA A 24 -19.84 1.42 1.53
N PRO A 25 -19.33 2.63 1.17
CA PRO A 25 -17.90 2.93 1.20
C PRO A 25 -17.19 2.62 2.52
N GLU A 26 -17.82 2.91 3.65
CA GLU A 26 -17.27 2.70 4.99
C GLU A 26 -17.04 1.20 5.24
N ARG A 27 -18.04 0.39 4.87
CA ARG A 27 -17.95 -1.08 4.94
C ARG A 27 -16.93 -1.64 3.96
N ALA A 28 -16.79 -1.05 2.77
CA ALA A 28 -15.78 -1.46 1.80
C ALA A 28 -14.36 -1.24 2.33
N LEU A 29 -14.10 -0.10 2.98
CA LEU A 29 -12.81 0.17 3.60
C LEU A 29 -12.55 -0.79 4.77
N GLU A 30 -13.55 -1.02 5.63
CA GLU A 30 -13.45 -1.96 6.75
C GLU A 30 -13.09 -3.38 6.26
N LEU A 31 -13.80 -3.88 5.25
CA LEU A 31 -13.51 -5.17 4.62
C LEU A 31 -12.10 -5.20 4.00
N ALA A 32 -11.65 -4.08 3.40
CA ALA A 32 -10.32 -4.00 2.82
C ALA A 32 -9.22 -4.09 3.87
N LEU A 33 -9.31 -3.31 4.94
CA LEU A 33 -8.31 -3.27 6.00
C LEU A 33 -8.33 -4.54 6.86
N GLY A 34 -9.50 -5.17 7.00
CA GLY A 34 -9.72 -6.43 7.70
C GLY A 34 -9.43 -7.70 6.89
N ALA A 35 -9.23 -7.59 5.57
CA ALA A 35 -8.93 -8.75 4.74
C ALA A 35 -7.56 -9.36 5.10
N PRO A 36 -7.37 -10.69 4.97
CA PRO A 36 -6.07 -11.31 5.21
C PRO A 36 -5.01 -10.79 4.22
N ALA A 37 -3.86 -10.35 4.73
CA ALA A 37 -2.75 -9.92 3.88
C ALA A 37 -2.22 -11.07 3.01
N ALA A 38 -2.24 -12.30 3.53
CA ALA A 38 -2.01 -13.51 2.76
C ALA A 38 -3.32 -14.10 2.23
N SER A 39 -4.05 -13.36 1.39
CA SER A 39 -5.40 -13.71 0.92
C SER A 39 -5.51 -15.07 0.20
N ASP A 40 -4.40 -15.55 -0.35
CA ASP A 40 -4.28 -16.87 -0.96
C ASP A 40 -2.81 -17.33 -1.05
N ARG A 41 -2.59 -18.55 -1.54
CA ARG A 41 -1.26 -19.18 -1.66
C ARG A 41 -0.31 -18.41 -2.57
N ILE A 42 -0.80 -17.76 -3.64
CA ILE A 42 0.03 -16.98 -4.58
C ILE A 42 0.49 -15.70 -3.87
N VAL A 43 -0.44 -14.98 -3.24
CA VAL A 43 -0.10 -13.77 -2.48
C VAL A 43 0.90 -14.09 -1.37
N LYS A 44 0.65 -15.17 -0.60
CA LYS A 44 1.57 -15.62 0.44
C LYS A 44 2.98 -15.89 -0.10
N ALA A 45 3.09 -16.62 -1.21
CA ALA A 45 4.38 -16.93 -1.83
C ALA A 45 5.12 -15.67 -2.30
N LEU A 46 4.41 -14.70 -2.90
CA LEU A 46 5.02 -13.45 -3.36
C LEU A 46 5.48 -12.56 -2.21
N LEU A 47 4.74 -12.51 -1.10
CA LEU A 47 5.16 -11.78 0.10
C LEU A 47 6.41 -12.42 0.72
N VAL A 48 6.42 -13.74 0.89
CA VAL A 48 7.58 -14.48 1.40
C VAL A 48 8.81 -14.30 0.50
N GLY A 49 8.63 -14.39 -0.83
CA GLY A 49 9.71 -14.15 -1.81
C GLY A 49 10.28 -12.73 -1.73
N ARG A 50 9.53 -11.77 -1.19
CA ARG A 50 9.97 -10.39 -0.93
C ARG A 50 10.63 -10.21 0.44
N GLY A 51 10.77 -11.27 1.23
CA GLY A 51 11.25 -11.21 2.62
C GLY A 51 10.22 -10.61 3.58
N MET A 52 8.95 -10.55 3.18
CA MET A 52 7.85 -10.06 4.01
C MET A 52 7.06 -11.26 4.52
N THR A 53 7.14 -11.54 5.82
CA THR A 53 6.32 -12.60 6.42
C THR A 53 4.95 -12.03 6.76
N ALA A 54 3.94 -12.39 5.97
CA ALA A 54 2.54 -12.21 6.37
C ALA A 54 2.09 -13.41 7.19
N ARG A 55 1.76 -13.18 8.46
CA ARG A 55 1.11 -14.19 9.31
C ARG A 55 -0.40 -14.24 9.02
N GLU A 56 -1.19 -14.74 9.94
CA GLU A 56 -2.66 -14.65 9.92
C GLU A 56 -3.16 -13.25 10.27
N GLU A 57 -2.52 -12.22 9.69
CA GLU A 57 -2.81 -10.82 9.99
C GLU A 57 -3.57 -10.15 8.85
N THR A 58 -4.30 -9.12 9.21
CA THR A 58 -5.06 -8.30 8.26
C THR A 58 -4.13 -7.41 7.44
N ILE A 59 -4.61 -6.87 6.33
CA ILE A 59 -3.87 -5.92 5.49
C ILE A 59 -3.37 -4.74 6.32
N GLU A 60 -4.21 -4.15 7.17
CA GLU A 60 -3.80 -3.05 8.05
C GLU A 60 -2.63 -3.46 8.96
N ARG A 61 -2.78 -4.57 9.70
CA ARG A 61 -1.73 -5.05 10.61
C ARG A 61 -0.44 -5.38 9.87
N PHE A 62 -0.55 -5.95 8.67
CA PHE A 62 0.59 -6.25 7.82
C PHE A 62 1.40 -4.99 7.47
N PHE A 63 0.76 -3.90 7.03
CA PHE A 63 1.50 -2.65 6.76
C PHE A 63 2.21 -2.13 8.01
N LEU A 64 1.51 -2.10 9.15
CA LEU A 64 2.07 -1.62 10.43
C LEU A 64 3.26 -2.48 10.90
N ALA A 65 3.14 -3.80 10.80
CA ALA A 65 4.22 -4.73 11.12
C ALA A 65 5.47 -4.52 10.24
N HIS A 66 5.28 -3.99 9.03
CA HIS A 66 6.34 -3.71 8.06
C HIS A 66 6.76 -2.23 8.06
N ARG A 67 6.69 -1.55 9.22
CA ARG A 67 7.21 -0.20 9.47
C ARG A 67 6.53 0.92 8.67
N PHE A 68 5.31 0.68 8.20
CA PHE A 68 4.48 1.78 7.71
C PHE A 68 3.82 2.49 8.90
N VAL A 69 3.68 3.81 8.79
CA VAL A 69 2.92 4.65 9.70
C VAL A 69 1.59 5.05 9.04
N VAL A 70 0.53 5.15 9.83
CA VAL A 70 -0.77 5.67 9.35
C VAL A 70 -0.66 7.18 9.18
N LEU A 71 -0.70 7.65 7.94
CA LEU A 71 -0.58 9.07 7.61
C LEU A 71 -1.91 9.81 7.76
N ALA A 72 -3.00 9.20 7.28
CA ALA A 72 -4.33 9.74 7.40
C ALA A 72 -5.37 8.62 7.42
N ARG A 73 -6.50 8.88 8.07
CA ARG A 73 -7.65 7.97 8.09
C ARG A 73 -8.94 8.77 8.18
N THR A 74 -9.90 8.39 7.35
CA THR A 74 -11.31 8.79 7.41
C THR A 74 -12.16 7.52 7.44
N PRO A 75 -13.50 7.61 7.53
CA PRO A 75 -14.36 6.44 7.41
C PRO A 75 -14.23 5.70 6.07
N THR A 76 -13.77 6.36 5.01
CA THR A 76 -13.76 5.83 3.64
C THR A 76 -12.38 5.81 2.97
N GLU A 77 -11.34 6.33 3.63
CA GLU A 77 -9.98 6.34 3.12
C GLU A 77 -8.95 6.09 4.23
N TRP A 78 -7.90 5.35 3.91
CA TRP A 78 -6.80 5.06 4.80
C TRP A 78 -5.49 5.16 4.02
N VAL A 79 -4.56 5.98 4.53
CA VAL A 79 -3.26 6.24 3.89
C VAL A 79 -2.16 5.84 4.84
N VAL A 80 -1.19 5.09 4.32
CA VAL A 80 0.01 4.68 5.04
C VAL A 80 1.28 5.06 4.29
N GLY A 81 2.34 5.31 5.04
CA GLY A 81 3.63 5.73 4.50
C GLY A 81 4.80 5.00 5.11
N ALA A 82 5.84 4.80 4.31
CA ALA A 82 7.15 4.35 4.79
C ALA A 82 8.27 5.12 4.10
N VAL A 83 9.45 5.16 4.74
CA VAL A 83 10.68 5.69 4.15
C VAL A 83 11.73 4.60 4.18
N GLY A 84 12.50 4.44 3.10
CA GLY A 84 13.63 3.53 3.10
C GLY A 84 14.12 3.03 1.76
N ALA A 85 15.12 2.17 1.80
CA ALA A 85 15.68 1.48 0.64
C ALA A 85 15.15 0.04 0.56
N VAL A 86 13.96 -0.13 -0.03
CA VAL A 86 13.22 -1.41 -0.08
C VAL A 86 13.90 -2.51 -0.91
N TRP A 87 14.91 -2.16 -1.70
CA TRP A 87 15.72 -3.09 -2.48
C TRP A 87 16.93 -3.65 -1.72
N ARG A 88 17.18 -3.17 -0.48
CA ARG A 88 18.29 -3.69 0.34
C ARG A 88 17.85 -4.95 1.08
N PRO A 89 18.59 -6.07 0.98
CA PRO A 89 18.17 -7.37 1.50
C PRO A 89 18.13 -7.47 3.04
N ARG A 90 18.84 -6.60 3.77
CA ARG A 90 18.91 -6.64 5.26
C ARG A 90 17.96 -5.67 5.96
N GLY A 91 16.85 -5.33 5.30
CA GLY A 91 16.02 -4.22 5.72
C GLY A 91 16.66 -2.88 5.31
N GLY A 92 15.81 -1.94 4.96
CA GLY A 92 16.22 -0.59 4.59
C GLY A 92 15.18 0.46 4.96
N LEU A 93 14.12 0.04 5.65
CA LEU A 93 13.09 0.95 6.14
C LEU A 93 13.62 1.71 7.35
N VAL A 94 13.46 3.02 7.30
CA VAL A 94 13.77 3.94 8.37
C VAL A 94 12.63 3.84 9.39
N PRO A 95 12.92 3.55 10.68
CA PRO A 95 11.91 3.62 11.72
C PRO A 95 11.38 5.05 11.83
N LEU A 96 10.07 5.21 11.72
CA LEU A 96 9.38 6.49 11.87
C LEU A 96 8.36 6.35 13.01
N SER A 97 8.25 7.38 13.84
CA SER A 97 7.34 7.40 14.99
C SER A 97 5.91 7.76 14.60
N ASP A 98 5.75 8.65 13.61
CA ASP A 98 4.48 9.32 13.33
C ASP A 98 4.46 9.93 11.91
N PRO A 99 3.32 10.51 11.49
CA PRO A 99 3.18 11.14 10.18
C PRO A 99 4.04 12.40 9.99
N GLU A 100 4.35 13.15 11.04
CA GLU A 100 5.20 14.35 10.93
C GLU A 100 6.64 13.95 10.64
N ALA A 101 7.14 12.90 11.30
CA ALA A 101 8.43 12.29 11.01
C ALA A 101 8.49 11.79 9.56
N TRP A 102 7.43 11.16 9.05
CA TRP A 102 7.35 10.77 7.64
C TRP A 102 7.39 11.99 6.70
N ARG A 103 6.66 13.06 7.04
CA ARG A 103 6.61 14.30 6.24
C ARG A 103 7.97 14.98 6.19
N ALA A 104 8.66 15.09 7.32
CA ALA A 104 9.98 15.72 7.44
C ALA A 104 11.13 14.88 6.89
N ALA A 105 10.97 13.55 6.78
CA ALA A 105 12.05 12.67 6.34
C ALA A 105 12.60 13.06 4.96
N ALA A 106 13.91 13.24 4.85
CA ALA A 106 14.61 13.50 3.60
C ALA A 106 15.94 12.72 3.58
N VAL A 107 15.84 11.39 3.73
CA VAL A 107 17.02 10.53 3.92
C VAL A 107 17.66 10.18 2.58
N PRO A 108 18.91 10.59 2.29
CA PRO A 108 19.57 10.26 1.04
C PRO A 108 19.67 8.73 0.81
N GLY A 109 19.57 8.32 -0.45
CA GLY A 109 19.64 6.92 -0.87
C GLY A 109 18.38 6.10 -0.56
N THR A 110 17.27 6.75 -0.21
CA THR A 110 15.98 6.11 0.12
C THR A 110 14.83 6.60 -0.77
N ILE A 111 13.68 5.95 -0.64
CA ILE A 111 12.40 6.43 -1.17
C ILE A 111 11.46 6.83 -0.04
N LYS A 112 10.50 7.71 -0.33
CA LYS A 112 9.18 7.77 0.32
C LYS A 112 8.20 6.92 -0.46
N ALA A 113 7.54 6.00 0.22
CA ALA A 113 6.38 5.29 -0.30
C ALA A 113 5.13 5.77 0.45
N ALA A 114 4.06 6.01 -0.29
CA ALA A 114 2.72 6.15 0.25
C ALA A 114 1.82 5.11 -0.43
N ALA A 115 0.91 4.51 0.32
CA ALA A 115 -0.13 3.65 -0.24
C ALA A 115 -1.47 3.95 0.44
N ASP A 116 -2.55 3.82 -0.32
CA ASP A 116 -3.90 4.01 0.20
C ASP A 116 -4.81 2.80 -0.04
N PHE A 117 -5.89 2.79 0.73
CA PHE A 117 -7.14 2.13 0.39
C PHE A 117 -8.24 3.18 0.53
N ARG A 118 -9.03 3.38 -0.52
CA ARG A 118 -10.11 4.36 -0.53
C ARG A 118 -11.35 3.80 -1.18
N ALA A 119 -12.52 4.12 -0.64
CA ALA A 119 -13.80 3.70 -1.15
C ALA A 119 -14.65 4.93 -1.49
N GLU A 120 -15.13 4.98 -2.73
CA GLU A 120 -15.97 6.08 -3.22
C GLU A 120 -17.36 5.54 -3.57
N ARG A 121 -18.42 6.29 -3.25
CA ARG A 121 -19.79 5.87 -3.57
C ARG A 121 -20.02 5.81 -5.08
N ILE A 122 -20.63 4.73 -5.55
CA ILE A 122 -21.09 4.57 -6.93
C ILE A 122 -22.51 3.98 -6.93
N PRO A 123 -23.26 4.05 -8.05
CA PRO A 123 -24.53 3.33 -8.16
C PRO A 123 -24.35 1.84 -7.82
N GLY A 124 -25.18 1.32 -6.91
CA GLY A 124 -25.14 -0.08 -6.50
C GLY A 124 -24.07 -0.46 -5.46
N GLY A 125 -23.29 0.49 -4.94
CA GLY A 125 -22.33 0.23 -3.87
C GLY A 125 -21.18 1.23 -3.80
N SER A 126 -19.95 0.73 -3.84
CA SER A 126 -18.75 1.55 -3.81
C SER A 126 -17.65 1.04 -4.74
N ARG A 127 -16.80 1.97 -5.18
CA ARG A 127 -15.55 1.72 -5.89
C ARG A 127 -14.43 1.69 -4.85
N LEU A 128 -13.92 0.50 -4.55
CA LEU A 128 -12.75 0.34 -3.70
C LEU A 128 -11.49 0.43 -4.56
N THR A 129 -10.60 1.36 -4.23
CA THR A 129 -9.33 1.61 -4.91
C THR A 129 -8.17 1.41 -3.93
N THR A 130 -7.04 0.92 -4.44
CA THR A 130 -5.74 1.02 -3.77
C THR A 130 -4.73 1.61 -4.74
N GLU A 131 -3.94 2.55 -4.26
CA GLU A 131 -2.90 3.25 -4.98
C GLU A 131 -1.58 3.14 -4.19
N THR A 132 -0.48 3.02 -4.90
CA THR A 132 0.87 3.07 -4.31
C THR A 132 1.68 4.09 -5.09
N ARG A 133 2.25 5.06 -4.38
CA ARG A 133 3.10 6.11 -4.92
C ARG A 133 4.48 6.03 -4.30
N VAL A 134 5.50 6.30 -5.10
CA VAL A 134 6.90 6.29 -4.66
C VAL A 134 7.64 7.50 -5.20
N LYS A 135 8.33 8.22 -4.31
CA LYS A 135 9.25 9.31 -4.63
C LYS A 135 10.63 8.98 -4.10
N ALA A 136 11.64 9.03 -4.96
CA ALA A 136 13.04 8.89 -4.55
C ALA A 136 13.57 10.19 -3.94
N MET A 137 14.40 10.07 -2.90
CA MET A 137 15.01 11.21 -2.21
C MET A 137 16.25 11.75 -2.94
N ASP A 138 16.83 10.97 -3.85
CA ASP A 138 17.90 11.39 -4.75
C ASP A 138 17.93 10.53 -6.04
N ASP A 139 18.77 10.92 -6.99
CA ASP A 139 18.89 10.23 -8.28
C ASP A 139 19.44 8.80 -8.16
N ARG A 140 20.27 8.54 -7.14
CA ARG A 140 20.81 7.19 -6.89
C ARG A 140 19.69 6.26 -6.45
N ALA A 141 18.86 6.70 -5.52
CA ALA A 141 17.67 6.00 -5.07
C ALA A 141 16.67 5.83 -6.20
N ARG A 142 16.48 6.85 -7.06
CA ARG A 142 15.58 6.76 -8.22
C ARG A 142 16.00 5.62 -9.16
N ARG A 143 17.28 5.55 -9.53
CA ARG A 143 17.80 4.48 -10.40
C ARG A 143 17.68 3.10 -9.76
N ALA A 144 18.07 2.98 -8.48
CA ALA A 144 18.00 1.72 -7.75
C ALA A 144 16.55 1.23 -7.60
N PHE A 145 15.62 2.13 -7.23
CA PHE A 145 14.22 1.80 -7.11
C PHE A 145 13.61 1.41 -8.45
N ARG A 146 13.92 2.11 -9.55
CA ARG A 146 13.41 1.75 -10.88
C ARG A 146 13.85 0.34 -11.31
N LEU A 147 15.13 -0.01 -11.12
CA LEU A 147 15.62 -1.36 -11.43
C LEU A 147 14.90 -2.42 -10.58
N TYR A 148 14.77 -2.17 -9.29
CA TYR A 148 13.99 -3.01 -8.38
C TYR A 148 12.53 -3.14 -8.81
N TRP A 149 11.91 -2.03 -9.24
CA TRP A 149 10.50 -1.97 -9.62
C TRP A 149 10.21 -2.72 -10.92
N VAL A 150 11.14 -2.75 -11.88
CA VAL A 150 10.98 -3.58 -13.09
C VAL A 150 10.81 -5.06 -12.71
N ALA A 151 11.58 -5.55 -11.73
CA ALA A 151 11.50 -6.93 -11.28
C ALA A 151 10.29 -7.19 -10.37
N VAL A 152 10.00 -6.28 -9.42
CA VAL A 152 9.03 -6.52 -8.33
C VAL A 152 7.65 -5.93 -8.61
N GLY A 153 7.56 -4.86 -9.41
CA GLY A 153 6.34 -4.12 -9.72
C GLY A 153 5.19 -4.99 -10.24
N PRO A 154 5.40 -5.86 -11.25
CA PRO A 154 4.34 -6.74 -11.76
C PRO A 154 3.76 -7.68 -10.69
N PHE A 155 4.60 -8.18 -9.78
CA PHE A 155 4.17 -9.03 -8.66
C PHE A 155 3.45 -8.23 -7.58
N SER A 156 3.92 -7.02 -7.29
CA SER A 156 3.22 -6.08 -6.41
C SER A 156 1.81 -5.79 -6.94
N ALA A 157 1.69 -5.46 -8.24
CA ALA A 157 0.40 -5.25 -8.90
C ALA A 157 -0.50 -6.51 -8.87
N LEU A 158 0.09 -7.70 -8.99
CA LEU A 158 -0.66 -8.95 -8.84
C LEU A 158 -1.22 -9.11 -7.42
N ILE A 159 -0.43 -8.85 -6.38
CA ILE A 159 -0.89 -8.89 -4.98
C ILE A 159 -2.08 -7.95 -4.78
N ARG A 160 -1.96 -6.68 -5.21
CA ARG A 160 -3.02 -5.68 -5.07
C ARG A 160 -4.32 -6.11 -5.74
N ARG A 161 -4.24 -6.61 -6.97
CA ARG A 161 -5.41 -7.11 -7.71
C ARG A 161 -6.05 -8.32 -7.01
N ARG A 162 -5.26 -9.19 -6.41
CA ARG A 162 -5.76 -10.38 -5.69
C ARG A 162 -6.41 -10.00 -4.35
N TRP A 163 -5.87 -9.03 -3.62
CA TRP A 163 -6.54 -8.44 -2.47
C TRP A 163 -7.90 -7.88 -2.83
N LEU A 164 -7.98 -7.01 -3.85
CA LEU A 164 -9.25 -6.42 -4.29
C LEU A 164 -10.28 -7.48 -4.69
N ARG A 165 -9.87 -8.55 -5.39
CA ARG A 165 -10.77 -9.66 -5.74
C ARG A 165 -11.26 -10.42 -4.52
N ALA A 166 -10.39 -10.69 -3.55
CA ALA A 166 -10.78 -11.36 -2.31
C ALA A 166 -11.79 -10.53 -1.51
N ILE A 167 -11.56 -9.21 -1.43
CA ILE A 167 -12.47 -8.26 -0.77
C ILE A 167 -13.82 -8.21 -1.50
N GLN A 168 -13.80 -8.11 -2.84
CA GLN A 168 -15.02 -8.13 -3.65
C GLN A 168 -15.81 -9.42 -3.43
N ALA A 169 -15.15 -10.58 -3.37
CA ALA A 169 -15.81 -11.85 -3.11
C ALA A 169 -16.41 -11.92 -1.70
N SER A 170 -15.74 -11.34 -0.71
CA SER A 170 -16.25 -11.24 0.67
C SER A 170 -17.46 -10.30 0.78
N ALA A 171 -17.47 -9.20 0.03
CA ALA A 171 -18.54 -8.21 0.07
C ALA A 171 -19.85 -8.67 -0.59
N ARG A 172 -19.83 -9.78 -1.35
CA ARG A 172 -21.00 -10.38 -1.99
C ARG A 172 -21.66 -11.48 -1.15
N ARG A 173 -21.07 -11.84 -0.02
CA ARG A 173 -21.60 -12.82 0.93
C ARG A 173 -22.47 -12.10 1.96
#